data_AF-A0A2G9TKA2-F1
#
_entry.id   AF-A0A2G9TKA2-F1
#
_cell.length_a   1.000
_cell.length_b   1.000
_cell.length_c   1.000
_cell.angle_alpha   90.00
_cell.angle_beta   90.00
_cell.angle_gamma   90.00
#
_symmetry.space_group_name_H-M   'P 1'
#
loop_
_entity.id
_entity.type
_entity.pdbx_description
1 polymer ?
#
loop_
_entity_poly.entity_id
_entity_poly.type
_entity_poly.pdbx_seq_one_letter_code
_entity_poly.pdbx_strand_id
1 'polypeptide(L)'
;MLLSVVLYKQIERFLAEMEGFKEWDNRPYVTGDNIPGKYYLDHLHFHWGETDDFGSEDTIDGKRYSMELHLPHFLDGLNKSEALRTHQGIAVIGIFLRAAPDGEALEALEGAFTQIKTTGKCV
;
A
#
# COMPACT_ATOMS: atom_id res chain seq x y z
N MET A 1 7.29 -16.26 -8.04
CA MET A 1 6.76 -14.98 -7.53
C MET A 1 7.58 -14.58 -6.32
N LEU A 2 8.49 -13.62 -6.49
CA LEU A 2 9.27 -13.05 -5.38
C LEU A 2 8.58 -11.75 -4.98
N LEU A 3 8.09 -11.69 -3.73
CA LEU A 3 7.55 -10.48 -3.14
C LEU A 3 8.71 -9.74 -2.48
N SER A 4 9.00 -8.53 -2.93
CA SER A 4 10.03 -7.68 -2.33
C SER A 4 9.38 -6.73 -1.34
N VAL A 5 9.94 -6.57 -0.14
CA VAL A 5 9.44 -5.61 0.85
C VAL A 5 10.53 -4.62 1.24
N VAL A 6 10.22 -3.32 1.27
CA VAL A 6 11.17 -2.27 1.66
C VAL A 6 10.60 -1.37 2.74
N LEU A 7 11.39 -1.09 3.77
CA LEU A 7 11.02 -0.28 4.93
C LEU A 7 11.67 1.11 4.88
N TYR A 8 10.90 2.17 5.15
CA TYR A 8 11.38 3.56 5.17
C TYR A 8 10.79 4.37 6.34
N LYS A 9 11.38 5.52 6.65
CA LYS A 9 10.83 6.51 7.60
C LYS A 9 10.54 7.81 6.86
N GLN A 10 9.29 8.23 6.85
CA GLN A 10 8.83 9.48 6.25
C GLN A 10 8.23 10.32 7.38
N ILE A 11 8.94 11.38 7.82
CA ILE A 11 8.56 12.36 8.89
C ILE A 11 7.55 11.78 9.92
N GLU A 12 8.08 11.18 10.98
CA GLU A 12 7.32 10.53 12.09
C GLU A 12 6.40 9.36 11.70
N ARG A 13 6.43 8.91 10.44
CA ARG A 13 5.75 7.70 9.98
C ARG A 13 6.73 6.72 9.39
N PHE A 14 6.41 5.46 9.51
CA PHE A 14 7.15 4.38 8.89
C PHE A 14 6.35 3.86 7.70
N LEU A 15 7.08 3.44 6.67
CA LEU A 15 6.54 2.93 5.42
C LEU A 15 7.06 1.52 5.16
N ALA A 16 6.19 0.62 4.73
CA ALA A 16 6.55 -0.73 4.26
C ALA A 16 5.92 -0.93 2.89
N GLU A 17 6.73 -1.03 1.83
CA GLU A 17 6.26 -1.22 0.46
C GLU A 17 6.47 -2.67 0.03
N MET A 18 5.46 -3.31 -0.56
CA MET A 18 5.57 -4.61 -1.18
C MET A 18 5.37 -4.53 -2.70
N GLU A 19 6.25 -5.17 -3.46
CA GLU A 19 6.21 -5.21 -4.93
C GLU A 19 6.14 -6.66 -5.46
N GLY A 20 5.89 -6.83 -6.77
CA GLY A 20 5.90 -8.13 -7.46
C GLY A 20 4.55 -8.58 -8.02
N PHE A 21 3.49 -7.77 -7.83
CA PHE A 21 2.14 -8.06 -8.31
C PHE A 21 2.00 -8.06 -9.84
N LYS A 22 2.96 -7.46 -10.57
CA LYS A 22 3.01 -7.47 -12.04
C LYS A 22 3.18 -8.86 -12.63
N GLU A 23 3.83 -9.74 -11.88
CA GLU A 23 4.15 -11.11 -12.29
C GLU A 23 3.02 -12.11 -11.97
N TRP A 24 1.87 -11.65 -11.48
CA TRP A 24 0.73 -12.51 -11.17
C TRP A 24 -0.07 -12.81 -12.43
N ASP A 25 -0.37 -14.10 -12.67
CA ASP A 25 -1.19 -14.53 -13.83
C ASP A 25 -2.55 -13.83 -13.88
N ASN A 26 -3.17 -13.62 -12.71
CA ASN A 26 -4.42 -12.89 -12.55
C ASN A 26 -4.20 -11.66 -11.67
N ARG A 27 -3.53 -10.65 -12.22
CA ARG A 27 -3.26 -9.39 -11.52
C ARG A 27 -4.56 -8.68 -11.12
N PRO A 28 -4.77 -8.34 -9.84
CA PRO A 28 -5.94 -7.60 -9.39
C PRO A 28 -6.06 -6.23 -10.07
N TYR A 29 -7.30 -5.80 -10.32
CA TYR A 29 -7.58 -4.48 -10.87
C TYR A 29 -8.88 -3.90 -10.31
N VAL A 30 -9.00 -2.58 -10.41
CA VAL A 30 -10.19 -1.80 -10.06
C VAL A 30 -10.83 -1.27 -11.33
N THR A 31 -12.16 -1.26 -11.37
CA THR A 31 -12.97 -0.65 -12.42
C THR A 31 -14.26 -0.11 -11.81
N GLY A 32 -14.93 0.84 -12.47
CA GLY A 32 -16.17 1.43 -12.00
C GLY A 32 -16.56 2.66 -12.82
N ASP A 33 -17.79 3.13 -12.64
CA ASP A 33 -18.39 4.17 -13.50
C ASP A 33 -17.66 5.53 -13.43
N ASN A 34 -16.97 5.81 -12.32
CA ASN A 34 -16.28 7.08 -12.08
C ASN A 34 -14.79 7.07 -12.45
N ILE A 35 -14.28 5.99 -13.07
CA ILE A 35 -12.89 5.90 -13.52
C ILE A 35 -12.82 5.48 -14.99
N PRO A 36 -11.84 6.01 -15.76
CA PRO A 36 -11.83 5.91 -17.22
C PRO A 36 -11.54 4.50 -17.77
N GLY A 37 -11.21 3.53 -16.92
CA GLY A 37 -10.84 2.19 -17.38
C GLY A 37 -10.49 1.24 -16.24
N LYS A 38 -9.70 0.21 -16.58
CA LYS A 38 -9.15 -0.75 -15.61
C LYS A 38 -7.85 -0.21 -15.04
N TYR A 39 -7.69 -0.31 -13.72
CA TYR A 39 -6.49 0.09 -13.00
C TYR A 39 -5.89 -1.13 -12.32
N TYR A 40 -4.69 -1.55 -12.70
CA TYR A 40 -4.08 -2.77 -12.18
C TYR A 40 -3.15 -2.49 -10.99
N LEU A 41 -3.19 -3.35 -9.97
CA LEU A 41 -2.44 -3.22 -8.71
C LEU A 41 -0.93 -3.27 -8.96
N ASP A 42 -0.19 -2.21 -8.63
CA ASP A 42 1.25 -2.12 -8.90
C ASP A 42 2.09 -2.65 -7.72
N HIS A 43 1.81 -2.10 -6.55
CA HIS A 43 2.45 -2.38 -5.28
C HIS A 43 1.44 -2.11 -4.17
N LEU A 44 1.80 -2.42 -2.93
CA LEU A 44 1.10 -1.91 -1.76
C LEU A 44 2.08 -1.27 -0.81
N HIS A 45 1.62 -0.35 0.03
CA HIS A 45 2.43 0.10 1.15
C HIS A 45 1.60 0.45 2.37
N PHE A 46 2.19 0.27 3.54
CA PHE A 46 1.60 0.67 4.81
C PHE A 46 2.23 1.95 5.31
N HIS A 47 1.42 2.80 5.93
CA HIS A 47 1.84 3.90 6.80
C HIS A 47 1.43 3.58 8.23
N TRP A 48 2.35 3.76 9.17
CA TRP A 48 2.06 3.68 10.61
C TRP A 48 2.90 4.68 11.38
N GLY A 49 2.51 5.00 12.61
CA GLY A 49 3.26 5.89 13.49
C GLY A 49 3.71 5.18 14.75
N GLU A 50 4.13 5.97 15.73
CA GLU A 50 4.76 5.46 16.95
C GLU A 50 3.76 4.88 17.96
N THR A 51 2.46 5.21 17.83
CA THR A 51 1.39 4.79 18.75
C THR A 51 0.16 4.28 18.00
N ASP A 52 -0.62 3.43 18.67
CA ASP A 52 -1.82 2.80 18.09
C ASP A 52 -2.96 3.80 17.76
N ASP A 53 -2.88 5.04 18.22
CA ASP A 53 -3.83 6.12 17.92
C ASP A 53 -3.32 7.11 16.87
N PHE A 54 -2.11 6.90 16.34
CA PHE A 54 -1.46 7.81 15.39
C PHE A 54 -0.63 7.06 14.35
N GLY A 55 -1.19 6.84 13.15
CA GLY A 55 -0.40 6.28 12.04
C GLY A 55 -1.00 6.40 10.64
N SER A 56 -2.32 6.55 10.47
CA SER A 56 -2.93 6.83 9.16
C SER A 56 -2.58 8.23 8.66
N GLU A 57 -2.27 8.36 7.36
CA GLU A 57 -1.99 9.65 6.71
C GLU A 57 -3.25 10.50 6.68
N ASP A 58 -4.34 9.89 6.22
CA ASP A 58 -5.68 10.48 6.17
C ASP A 58 -6.40 10.39 7.52
N THR A 59 -7.51 11.12 7.62
CA THR A 59 -8.38 11.17 8.80
C THR A 59 -9.84 11.03 8.40
N ILE A 60 -10.64 10.39 9.26
CA ILE A 60 -12.11 10.41 9.17
C ILE A 60 -12.63 11.21 10.36
N ASP A 61 -13.37 12.30 10.10
CA ASP A 61 -13.87 13.22 11.13
C ASP A 61 -12.79 13.74 12.10
N GLY A 62 -11.59 14.00 11.57
CA GLY A 62 -10.43 14.45 12.35
C GLY A 62 -9.75 13.36 13.18
N LYS A 63 -10.25 12.12 13.14
CA LYS A 63 -9.65 10.98 13.83
C LYS A 63 -8.62 10.27 12.94
N ARG A 64 -7.45 10.00 13.52
CA ARG A 64 -6.42 9.11 12.95
C ARG A 64 -6.64 7.66 13.40
N TYR A 65 -6.12 6.77 12.58
CA TYR A 65 -6.12 5.33 12.82
C TYR A 65 -4.68 4.84 13.03
N SER A 66 -4.54 3.61 13.54
CA SER A 66 -3.24 3.02 13.89
C SER A 66 -2.34 2.87 12.67
N MET A 67 -2.92 2.49 11.53
CA MET A 67 -2.21 2.36 10.26
C MET A 67 -3.13 2.69 9.08
N GLU A 68 -2.52 2.91 7.92
CA GLU A 68 -3.20 3.04 6.65
C GLU A 68 -2.47 2.23 5.57
N LEU A 69 -3.20 1.36 4.88
CA LEU A 69 -2.72 0.59 3.74
C LEU A 69 -3.13 1.29 2.46
N HIS A 70 -2.15 1.57 1.61
CA HIS A 70 -2.35 2.02 0.24
C HIS A 70 -2.13 0.87 -0.74
N LEU A 71 -3.06 0.77 -1.69
CA LEU A 71 -2.95 -0.09 -2.86
C LEU A 71 -2.92 0.79 -4.11
N PRO A 72 -1.75 1.25 -4.59
CA PRO A 72 -1.67 2.00 -5.83
C PRO A 72 -1.93 1.11 -7.05
N HIS A 73 -2.81 1.60 -7.93
CA HIS A 73 -3.14 0.97 -9.20
C HIS A 73 -2.90 1.95 -10.35
N PHE A 74 -2.40 1.46 -11.49
CA PHE A 74 -2.16 2.28 -12.68
C PHE A 74 -3.15 1.92 -13.78
N LEU A 75 -3.60 2.94 -14.51
CA LEU A 75 -4.44 2.78 -15.69
C LEU A 75 -3.79 1.81 -16.67
N ASP A 76 -4.61 0.95 -17.28
CA ASP A 76 -4.16 -0.06 -18.25
C ASP A 76 -3.22 0.53 -19.30
N GLY A 77 -2.11 -0.17 -19.56
CA GLY A 77 -1.06 0.25 -20.48
C GLY A 77 -0.04 1.25 -19.95
N LEU A 78 -0.21 1.83 -18.74
CA LEU A 78 0.75 2.78 -18.19
C LEU A 78 1.76 2.13 -17.22
N ASN A 79 3.03 2.53 -17.34
CA ASN A 79 4.02 2.29 -16.28
C ASN A 79 4.00 3.42 -15.24
N LYS A 80 4.74 3.26 -14.12
CA LYS A 80 4.79 4.22 -13.00
C LYS A 80 5.07 5.67 -13.46
N SER A 81 6.05 5.86 -14.35
CA SER A 81 6.45 7.19 -14.82
C SER A 81 5.39 7.84 -15.73
N GLU A 82 4.71 7.03 -16.54
CA GLU A 82 3.61 7.49 -17.40
C GLU A 82 2.36 7.81 -16.57
N ALA A 83 2.00 6.93 -15.64
CA ALA A 83 0.86 7.10 -14.76
C ALA A 83 0.95 8.39 -13.94
N LEU A 84 2.13 8.71 -13.40
CA LEU A 84 2.40 9.95 -12.65
C LEU A 84 2.23 11.23 -13.49
N ARG A 85 2.38 11.14 -14.81
CA ARG A 85 2.27 12.28 -15.74
C ARG A 85 0.92 12.32 -16.47
N THR A 86 0.08 11.31 -16.26
CA THR A 86 -1.22 11.19 -16.92
C THR A 86 -2.30 11.65 -15.96
N HIS A 87 -3.19 12.54 -16.43
CA HIS A 87 -4.35 12.93 -15.64
C HIS A 87 -5.21 11.69 -15.34
N GLN A 88 -5.49 11.44 -14.06
CA GLN A 88 -6.12 10.21 -13.58
C GLN A 88 -5.33 8.93 -13.93
N GLY A 89 -4.01 8.98 -14.12
CA GLY A 89 -3.21 7.80 -14.43
C GLY A 89 -3.09 6.80 -13.27
N ILE A 90 -3.43 7.22 -12.05
CA ILE A 90 -3.28 6.45 -10.81
C ILE A 90 -4.61 6.46 -10.05
N ALA A 91 -5.01 5.31 -9.54
CA ALA A 91 -6.06 5.15 -8.54
C ALA A 91 -5.48 4.47 -7.31
N VAL A 92 -5.72 5.01 -6.11
CA VAL A 92 -5.24 4.43 -4.86
C VAL A 92 -6.43 4.00 -4.03
N ILE A 93 -6.45 2.74 -3.58
CA ILE A 93 -7.36 2.31 -2.52
C ILE A 93 -6.64 2.52 -1.19
N GLY A 94 -7.22 3.35 -0.32
CA GLY A 94 -6.80 3.52 1.07
C GLY A 94 -7.66 2.67 2.01
N ILE A 95 -7.03 1.94 2.93
CA ILE A 95 -7.69 1.11 3.93
C ILE A 95 -7.13 1.50 5.31
N PHE A 96 -8.01 2.00 6.18
CA PHE A 96 -7.65 2.28 7.58
C PHE A 96 -7.63 1.00 8.40
N LEU A 97 -6.58 0.82 9.21
CA LEU A 97 -6.47 -0.28 10.16
C LEU A 97 -6.43 0.25 11.59
N ARG A 98 -7.10 -0.47 12.49
CA ARG A 98 -7.11 -0.19 13.91
C ARG A 98 -6.45 -1.35 14.65
N ALA A 99 -5.57 -1.03 15.59
CA ALA A 99 -5.04 -1.98 16.54
C ALA A 99 -6.20 -2.61 17.34
N ALA A 100 -6.24 -3.93 17.36
CA ALA A 100 -7.19 -4.72 18.11
C ALA A 100 -6.41 -5.75 18.95
N PRO A 101 -6.90 -6.11 20.15
CA PRO A 101 -6.18 -7.04 21.04
C PRO A 101 -5.95 -8.43 20.44
N ASP A 102 -6.76 -8.84 19.47
CA ASP A 102 -6.81 -10.17 18.86
C ASP A 102 -6.09 -10.27 17.50
N GLY A 103 -5.64 -9.16 16.90
CA GLY A 103 -4.66 -9.15 15.80
C GLY A 103 -5.03 -9.86 14.48
N GLU A 104 -6.22 -10.45 14.36
CA GLU A 104 -6.52 -11.45 13.31
C GLU A 104 -6.44 -10.92 11.87
N ALA A 105 -6.68 -9.63 11.66
CA ALA A 105 -6.84 -9.05 10.32
C ALA A 105 -5.57 -9.11 9.44
N LEU A 106 -4.38 -9.24 10.05
CA LEU A 106 -3.10 -9.24 9.34
C LEU A 106 -2.25 -10.50 9.58
N GLU A 107 -2.77 -11.52 10.25
CA GLU A 107 -2.02 -12.72 10.63
C GLU A 107 -1.32 -13.39 9.42
N ALA A 108 -2.00 -13.45 8.27
CA ALA A 108 -1.43 -13.98 7.02
C ALA A 108 -0.26 -13.13 6.47
N LEU A 109 -0.25 -11.81 6.74
CA LEU A 109 0.80 -10.88 6.36
C LEU A 109 1.97 -10.90 7.35
N GLU A 110 1.73 -11.16 8.63
CA GLU A 110 2.79 -11.30 9.65
C GLU A 110 3.79 -12.40 9.27
N GLY A 111 3.28 -13.54 8.80
CA GLY A 111 4.12 -14.63 8.28
C GLY A 111 5.00 -14.20 7.10
N ALA A 112 4.51 -13.31 6.23
CA ALA A 112 5.29 -12.77 5.13
C ALA A 112 6.36 -11.75 5.61
N PHE A 113 6.02 -10.91 6.60
CA PHE A 113 6.94 -9.92 7.15
C PHE A 113 8.15 -10.56 7.85
N THR A 114 7.96 -11.70 8.53
CA THR A 114 9.07 -12.42 9.20
C THR A 114 10.11 -12.99 8.23
N GLN A 115 9.79 -13.12 6.94
CA GLN A 115 10.72 -13.57 5.92
C GLN A 115 11.59 -12.45 5.33
N ILE A 116 11.32 -11.19 5.70
CA ILE A 116 12.08 -10.03 5.24
C ILE A 116 13.41 -9.97 6.01
N LYS A 117 14.51 -10.30 5.31
CA LYS A 117 15.85 -10.40 5.91
C LYS A 117 16.72 -9.14 5.79
N THR A 118 16.26 -8.09 5.11
CA THR A 118 17.09 -6.92 4.82
C THR A 118 16.30 -5.62 4.79
N THR A 119 16.76 -4.63 5.57
CA THR A 119 16.44 -3.21 5.40
C THR A 119 17.09 -2.70 4.11
N GLY A 120 16.30 -2.09 3.22
CA GLY A 120 16.81 -1.41 2.02
C GLY A 120 17.54 -0.12 2.39
N LYS A 121 18.68 0.16 1.74
CA LYS A 121 19.36 1.46 1.85
C LYS A 121 18.70 2.49 0.91
N CYS A 122 18.57 3.72 1.41
CA CYS A 122 18.26 4.91 0.60
C CYS A 122 19.37 5.10 -0.46
N VAL A 123 18.99 5.27 -1.72
CA VAL A 123 19.85 5.80 -2.80
C VAL A 123 19.22 7.06 -3.35
#